data_AF-A0A7X0G334-F1
#
_entry.id   AF-A0A7X0G334-F1
#
_cell.length_a   1.000
_cell.length_b   1.000
_cell.length_c   1.000
_cell.angle_alpha   90.00
_cell.angle_beta   90.00
_cell.angle_gamma   90.00
#
_symmetry.space_group_name_H-M   'P 1'
#
loop_
_entity.id
_entity.type
_entity.pdbx_description
1 polymer ?
#
loop_
_entity_poly.entity_id
_entity_poly.type
_entity_poly.pdbx_seq_one_letter_code
_entity_poly.pdbx_strand_id
1 'polypeptide(L)'
;MVEYRQDGFMTKDPSEAMQRHVLRRLNRHALECWPHVDAITVRFRQGFAYVAAEFPGEERLPLCRLRFNGGLQTWGFALYLGGNKAYRDQLLPSGLPVGSPEEALDCAGDLYLSALAPVIRVPAGLVVLVGPPASGKTSFVQALIERRQIDAEAVVSSDAIRAELFGTSSSETESDAADARIFETRDRRIVARLSAGRTAVAESTNVTPQARARLIAIARRFNAPVTMLRFDPDVTDLLQQYTERGRTDLTSGEVRDYAAVMTRDAGADQLRSEGATAVHDVPGRGQATTPAEAAARFCFV
;
A
#
# COMPACT_ATOMS: atom_id res chain seq x y z
N MET A 1 31.12 28.33 -23.59
CA MET A 1 30.64 27.19 -24.41
C MET A 1 31.78 26.19 -24.43
N VAL A 2 31.76 25.22 -23.52
CA VAL A 2 32.84 24.22 -23.42
C VAL A 2 32.34 22.98 -24.11
N GLU A 3 32.86 22.72 -25.31
CA GLU A 3 32.70 21.45 -26.01
C GLU A 3 33.32 20.35 -25.15
N TYR A 4 32.47 19.46 -24.61
CA TYR A 4 32.92 18.19 -24.06
C TYR A 4 33.46 17.35 -25.20
N ARG A 5 34.79 17.26 -25.31
CA ARG A 5 35.45 16.26 -26.16
C ARG A 5 34.97 14.87 -25.77
N GLN A 6 34.36 14.17 -26.71
CA GLN A 6 34.19 12.72 -26.69
C GLN A 6 35.55 12.08 -26.95
N ASP A 7 36.40 11.99 -25.91
CA ASP A 7 37.53 11.07 -25.94
C ASP A 7 37.00 9.67 -25.61
N GLY A 8 37.16 8.77 -26.59
CA GLY A 8 36.74 7.37 -26.52
C GLY A 8 37.54 6.59 -25.48
N PHE A 9 37.10 6.64 -24.22
CA PHE A 9 37.49 5.65 -23.22
C PHE A 9 36.75 4.34 -23.53
N MET A 10 37.50 3.28 -23.80
CA MET A 10 36.96 1.91 -23.79
C MET A 10 36.18 1.72 -22.48
N THR A 11 34.87 1.57 -22.59
CA THR A 11 33.98 1.36 -21.46
C THR A 11 34.26 -0.03 -20.87
N LYS A 12 35.16 -0.06 -19.88
CA LYS A 12 35.49 -1.29 -19.15
C LYS A 12 34.30 -1.67 -18.27
N ASP A 13 33.89 -2.92 -18.36
CA ASP A 13 32.89 -3.46 -17.44
C ASP A 13 33.41 -3.39 -15.99
N PRO A 14 32.52 -3.15 -15.02
CA PRO A 14 32.87 -3.23 -13.60
C PRO A 14 33.40 -4.62 -13.25
N SER A 15 34.27 -4.72 -12.24
CA SER A 15 34.80 -6.02 -11.81
C SER A 15 33.70 -6.97 -11.36
N GLU A 16 33.90 -8.28 -11.45
CA GLU A 16 32.90 -9.28 -11.02
C GLU A 16 32.44 -9.11 -9.57
N ALA A 17 33.33 -8.63 -8.69
CA ALA A 17 32.98 -8.31 -7.31
C ALA A 17 31.99 -7.13 -7.24
N MET A 18 32.19 -6.09 -8.05
CA MET A 18 31.28 -4.95 -8.16
C MET A 18 29.94 -5.37 -8.78
N GLN A 19 29.98 -6.19 -9.84
CA GLN A 19 28.77 -6.73 -10.47
C GLN A 19 27.89 -7.49 -9.47
N ARG A 20 28.49 -8.42 -8.70
CA ARG A 20 27.80 -9.17 -7.63
C ARG A 20 27.28 -8.27 -6.51
N HIS A 21 28.00 -7.19 -6.20
CA HIS A 21 27.57 -6.26 -5.17
C HIS A 21 26.33 -5.45 -5.62
N VAL A 22 26.33 -4.92 -6.85
CA VAL A 22 25.18 -4.21 -7.42
C VAL A 22 23.96 -5.12 -7.54
N LEU A 23 24.13 -6.34 -8.07
CA LEU A 23 23.03 -7.31 -8.19
C LEU A 23 22.35 -7.62 -6.85
N ARG A 24 23.15 -7.82 -5.79
CA ARG A 24 22.62 -8.07 -4.43
C ARG A 24 21.86 -6.87 -3.88
N ARG A 25 22.36 -5.66 -4.09
CA ARG A 25 21.70 -4.42 -3.68
C ARG A 25 20.34 -4.27 -4.36
N LEU A 26 20.29 -4.43 -5.69
CA LEU A 26 19.05 -4.35 -6.45
C LEU A 26 18.03 -5.41 -6.07
N ASN A 27 18.45 -6.66 -5.85
CA ASN A 27 17.52 -7.72 -5.41
C ASN A 27 16.98 -7.46 -4.00
N ARG A 28 17.83 -7.04 -3.06
CA ARG A 28 17.36 -6.67 -1.71
C ARG A 28 16.35 -5.53 -1.77
N HIS A 29 16.65 -4.49 -2.55
CA HIS A 29 15.76 -3.35 -2.75
C HIS A 29 14.43 -3.76 -3.39
N ALA A 30 14.47 -4.60 -4.43
CA ALA A 30 13.26 -5.09 -5.08
C ALA A 30 12.39 -5.96 -4.18
N LEU A 31 12.97 -6.79 -3.30
CA LEU A 31 12.21 -7.57 -2.33
C LEU A 31 11.45 -6.68 -1.34
N GLU A 32 12.00 -5.52 -1.01
CA GLU A 32 11.36 -4.53 -0.12
C GLU A 32 10.26 -3.74 -0.84
N CYS A 33 10.49 -3.36 -2.11
CA CYS A 33 9.58 -2.48 -2.86
C CYS A 33 8.51 -3.21 -3.69
N TRP A 34 8.84 -4.35 -4.32
CA TRP A 34 7.94 -5.13 -5.19
C TRP A 34 7.99 -6.63 -4.84
N PRO A 35 7.29 -7.07 -3.78
CA PRO A 35 7.31 -8.46 -3.32
C PRO A 35 6.79 -9.50 -4.33
N HIS A 36 6.12 -9.07 -5.40
CA HIS A 36 5.62 -9.92 -6.49
C HIS A 36 6.64 -10.17 -7.62
N VAL A 37 7.84 -9.60 -7.51
CA VAL A 37 8.96 -9.84 -8.43
C VAL A 37 9.85 -10.93 -7.83
N ASP A 38 10.11 -12.00 -8.60
CA ASP A 38 10.91 -13.14 -8.11
C ASP A 38 12.38 -12.76 -7.96
N ALA A 39 12.92 -12.01 -8.94
CA ALA A 39 14.28 -11.55 -8.93
C ALA A 39 14.50 -10.35 -9.87
N ILE A 40 15.52 -9.56 -9.55
CA ILE A 40 16.14 -8.64 -10.50
C ILE A 40 17.35 -9.33 -11.13
N THR A 41 17.38 -9.38 -12.45
CA THR A 41 18.54 -9.84 -13.21
C THR A 41 19.31 -8.67 -13.81
N VAL A 42 20.64 -8.81 -13.86
CA VAL A 42 21.53 -7.79 -14.40
C VAL A 42 22.52 -8.44 -15.35
N ARG A 43 22.50 -8.01 -16.62
CA ARG A 43 23.49 -8.42 -17.62
C ARG A 43 24.47 -7.29 -17.86
N PHE A 44 25.77 -7.52 -17.65
CA PHE A 44 26.81 -6.53 -17.93
C PHE A 44 27.35 -6.70 -19.36
N ARG A 45 27.49 -5.60 -20.09
CA ARG A 45 28.09 -5.58 -21.43
C ARG A 45 28.56 -4.17 -21.79
N GLN A 46 29.82 -4.02 -22.17
CA GLN A 46 30.39 -2.79 -22.73
C GLN A 46 30.25 -1.55 -21.82
N GLY A 47 30.42 -1.75 -20.51
CA GLY A 47 30.28 -0.73 -19.47
C GLY A 47 28.83 -0.38 -19.12
N PHE A 48 27.87 -1.22 -19.52
CA PHE A 48 26.47 -1.05 -19.16
C PHE A 48 25.95 -2.25 -18.39
N ALA A 49 25.12 -1.98 -17.39
CA ALA A 49 24.31 -2.97 -16.69
C ALA A 49 22.87 -2.91 -17.22
N TYR A 50 22.39 -3.98 -17.83
CA TYR A 50 21.02 -4.10 -18.33
C TYR A 50 20.18 -4.78 -17.25
N VAL A 51 19.25 -4.03 -16.66
CA VAL A 51 18.44 -4.46 -15.53
C VAL A 51 17.06 -4.91 -16.02
N ALA A 52 16.61 -6.07 -15.55
CA ALA A 52 15.30 -6.63 -15.86
C ALA A 52 14.69 -7.31 -14.63
N ALA A 53 13.36 -7.35 -14.56
CA ALA A 53 12.62 -8.15 -13.58
C ALA A 53 12.25 -9.52 -14.15
N GLU A 54 12.24 -10.53 -13.29
CA GLU A 54 11.71 -11.86 -13.55
C GLU A 54 10.44 -12.09 -12.73
N PHE A 55 9.46 -12.74 -13.35
CA PHE A 55 8.18 -13.11 -12.74
C PHE A 55 7.97 -14.63 -12.81
N PRO A 56 7.02 -15.18 -12.03
CA PRO A 56 6.65 -16.59 -12.13
C PRO A 56 6.18 -16.93 -13.55
N GLY A 57 6.92 -17.79 -14.27
CA GLY A 57 6.58 -18.21 -15.64
C GLY A 57 7.53 -17.73 -16.76
N GLU A 58 8.76 -17.33 -16.42
CA GLU A 58 9.86 -16.99 -17.35
C GLU A 58 9.67 -15.73 -18.23
N GLU A 59 8.67 -14.89 -17.94
CA GLU A 59 8.58 -13.58 -18.61
C GLU A 59 9.60 -12.60 -18.00
N ARG A 60 10.56 -12.16 -18.82
CA ARG A 60 11.54 -11.14 -18.46
C ARG A 60 11.08 -9.78 -18.93
N LEU A 61 10.95 -8.84 -18.00
CA LEU A 61 10.61 -7.45 -18.30
C LEU A 61 11.85 -6.56 -18.18
N PRO A 62 12.37 -6.02 -19.30
CA PRO A 62 13.46 -5.04 -19.24
C PRO A 62 13.00 -3.74 -18.59
N LEU A 63 13.80 -3.17 -17.70
CA LEU A 63 13.44 -1.99 -16.90
C LEU A 63 14.29 -0.77 -17.26
N CYS A 64 15.60 -0.88 -17.07
CA CYS A 64 16.54 0.21 -17.29
C CYS A 64 17.93 -0.29 -17.66
N ARG A 65 18.77 0.64 -18.10
CA ARG A 65 20.19 0.40 -18.40
C ARG A 65 21.01 1.42 -17.62
N LEU A 66 21.97 0.91 -16.86
CA LEU A 66 22.86 1.72 -16.04
C LEU A 66 24.24 1.82 -16.71
N ARG A 67 24.74 3.03 -16.95
CA ARG A 67 26.09 3.26 -17.49
C ARG A 67 27.09 3.35 -16.34
N PHE A 68 28.09 2.48 -16.37
CA PHE A 68 29.16 2.47 -15.37
C PHE A 68 30.08 3.69 -15.54
N ASN A 69 30.28 4.44 -14.45
CA ASN A 69 31.11 5.64 -14.43
C ASN A 69 32.40 5.46 -13.61
N GLY A 70 32.79 4.22 -13.28
CA GLY A 70 34.01 3.94 -12.50
C GLY A 70 33.79 3.73 -10.99
N GLY A 71 32.56 3.89 -10.48
CA GLY A 71 32.23 3.74 -9.07
C GLY A 71 30.96 2.91 -8.81
N LEU A 72 30.73 2.52 -7.55
CA LEU A 72 29.57 1.72 -7.16
C LEU A 72 28.28 2.53 -6.98
N GLN A 73 28.38 3.82 -6.69
CA GLN A 73 27.26 4.61 -6.17
C GLN A 73 26.54 5.46 -7.20
N THR A 74 27.18 5.77 -8.33
CA THR A 74 26.63 6.76 -9.27
C THR A 74 26.78 6.26 -10.70
N TRP A 75 25.65 5.99 -11.33
CA TRP A 75 25.55 5.39 -12.65
C TRP A 75 24.68 6.26 -13.55
N GLY A 76 25.00 6.31 -14.84
CA GLY A 76 24.12 6.97 -15.82
C GLY A 76 22.85 6.17 -16.02
N PHE A 77 21.70 6.84 -16.12
CA PHE A 77 20.40 6.20 -16.19
C PHE A 77 19.77 6.28 -17.59
N ALA A 78 19.25 5.15 -18.05
CA ALA A 78 18.40 5.08 -19.24
C ALA A 78 17.21 4.17 -18.99
N LEU A 79 16.00 4.64 -19.29
CA LEU A 79 14.76 3.89 -19.15
C LEU A 79 14.53 3.02 -20.39
N TYR A 80 14.05 1.79 -20.19
CA TYR A 80 13.61 0.94 -21.29
C TYR A 80 12.24 1.41 -21.81
N LEU A 81 12.08 1.58 -23.12
CA LEU A 81 10.80 1.93 -23.74
C LEU A 81 10.31 0.80 -24.64
N GLY A 82 9.29 0.07 -24.17
CA GLY A 82 8.79 -1.15 -24.82
C GLY A 82 8.33 -0.97 -26.27
N GLY A 83 7.77 0.19 -26.62
CA GLY A 83 7.28 0.46 -27.98
C GLY A 83 8.37 0.38 -29.07
N ASN A 84 9.60 0.80 -28.75
CA ASN A 84 10.74 0.76 -29.68
C ASN A 84 11.83 -0.24 -29.24
N LYS A 85 11.58 -1.02 -28.18
CA LYS A 85 12.54 -1.96 -27.57
C LYS A 85 13.93 -1.33 -27.35
N ALA A 86 13.96 -0.07 -26.91
CA ALA A 86 15.18 0.73 -26.81
C ALA A 86 15.35 1.33 -25.42
N TYR A 87 16.59 1.56 -25.02
CA TYR A 87 16.92 2.32 -23.81
C TYR A 87 17.15 3.79 -24.18
N ARG A 88 16.48 4.70 -23.48
CA ARG A 88 16.68 6.14 -23.67
C ARG A 88 17.15 6.77 -22.38
N ASP A 89 18.18 7.60 -22.48
CA ASP A 89 18.67 8.38 -21.35
C ASP A 89 17.53 9.28 -20.84
N GLN A 90 17.33 9.28 -19.53
CA GLN A 90 16.25 9.99 -18.84
C GLN A 90 16.80 10.65 -17.59
N LEU A 91 16.06 11.62 -17.05
CA LEU A 91 16.34 12.18 -15.73
C LEU A 91 15.66 11.32 -14.66
N LEU A 92 16.37 11.09 -13.56
CA LEU A 92 15.79 10.52 -12.34
C LEU A 92 14.88 11.56 -11.66
N PRO A 93 14.04 11.15 -10.69
CA PRO A 93 13.20 12.08 -9.92
C PRO A 93 14.00 13.22 -9.24
N SER A 94 15.27 12.99 -8.94
CA SER A 94 16.22 14.02 -8.47
C SER A 94 16.53 15.12 -9.50
N GLY A 95 16.12 14.96 -10.75
CA GLY A 95 16.41 15.86 -11.86
C GLY A 95 17.77 15.63 -12.52
N LEU A 96 18.53 14.62 -12.08
CA LEU A 96 19.86 14.31 -12.59
C LEU A 96 19.83 13.11 -13.55
N PRO A 97 20.73 13.07 -14.56
CA PRO A 97 20.87 11.91 -15.47
C PRO A 97 21.68 10.75 -14.85
N VAL A 98 22.11 10.92 -13.59
CA VAL A 98 22.93 9.96 -12.85
C VAL A 98 22.39 9.81 -11.43
N GLY A 99 22.50 8.60 -10.87
CA GLY A 99 22.07 8.33 -9.51
C GLY A 99 22.51 6.95 -9.04
N SER A 100 21.96 6.51 -7.91
CA SER A 100 22.24 5.17 -7.40
C SER A 100 21.55 4.09 -8.25
N PRO A 101 22.08 2.84 -8.28
CA PRO A 101 21.38 1.74 -8.92
C PRO A 101 19.94 1.55 -8.40
N GLU A 102 19.72 1.74 -7.10
CA GLU A 102 18.40 1.63 -6.45
C GLU A 102 17.46 2.76 -6.88
N GLU A 103 17.89 4.02 -6.88
CA GLU A 103 17.08 5.14 -7.36
C GLU A 103 16.67 4.97 -8.83
N ALA A 104 17.58 4.44 -9.65
CA ALA A 104 17.29 4.10 -11.04
C ALA A 104 16.32 2.91 -11.18
N LEU A 105 16.39 1.95 -10.25
CA LEU A 105 15.43 0.86 -10.18
C LEU A 105 14.06 1.35 -9.72
N ASP A 106 13.98 2.25 -8.74
CA ASP A 106 12.74 2.91 -8.30
C ASP A 106 12.05 3.60 -9.47
N CYS A 107 12.79 4.45 -10.19
CA CYS A 107 12.25 5.17 -11.34
C CYS A 107 11.64 4.25 -12.41
N ALA A 108 12.27 3.11 -12.72
CA ALA A 108 11.76 2.16 -13.71
C ALA A 108 10.70 1.20 -13.13
N GLY A 109 10.88 0.78 -11.88
CA GLY A 109 10.03 -0.17 -11.18
C GLY A 109 8.67 0.41 -10.84
N ASP A 110 8.60 1.67 -10.42
CA ASP A 110 7.34 2.37 -10.18
C ASP A 110 6.48 2.47 -11.45
N LEU A 111 7.13 2.63 -12.61
CA LEU A 111 6.43 2.69 -13.88
C LEU A 111 5.95 1.32 -14.36
N TYR A 112 6.80 0.30 -14.27
CA TYR A 112 6.55 -0.99 -14.91
C TYR A 112 6.04 -2.07 -13.96
N LEU A 113 6.65 -2.19 -12.78
CA LEU A 113 6.40 -3.29 -11.84
C LEU A 113 5.17 -3.02 -10.98
N SER A 114 4.97 -1.77 -10.56
CA SER A 114 3.80 -1.38 -9.76
C SER A 114 2.49 -1.56 -10.55
N ALA A 115 2.51 -1.33 -11.87
CA ALA A 115 1.37 -1.57 -12.76
C ALA A 115 1.03 -3.06 -12.93
N LEU A 116 2.01 -3.94 -12.71
CA LEU A 116 1.88 -5.40 -12.82
C LEU A 116 1.60 -6.06 -11.47
N ALA A 117 1.44 -5.29 -10.39
CA ALA A 117 1.09 -5.84 -9.09
C ALA A 117 -0.21 -6.65 -9.19
N PRO A 118 -0.23 -7.90 -8.68
CA PRO A 118 -1.42 -8.74 -8.77
C PRO A 118 -2.58 -8.06 -8.04
N VAL A 119 -3.72 -7.97 -8.73
CA VAL A 119 -4.95 -7.39 -8.17
C VAL A 119 -5.54 -8.34 -7.14
N ILE A 120 -5.66 -7.86 -5.89
CA ILE A 120 -6.30 -8.57 -4.79
C ILE A 120 -7.81 -8.59 -5.03
N ARG A 121 -8.37 -9.77 -5.26
CA ARG A 121 -9.83 -9.96 -5.39
C ARG A 121 -10.47 -10.06 -4.01
N VAL A 122 -11.39 -9.16 -3.72
CA VAL A 122 -12.17 -9.14 -2.48
C VAL A 122 -13.58 -9.64 -2.79
N PRO A 123 -13.97 -10.84 -2.33
CA PRO A 123 -15.30 -11.38 -2.63
C PRO A 123 -16.40 -10.61 -1.90
N ALA A 124 -17.61 -10.62 -2.46
CA ALA A 124 -18.81 -10.16 -1.78
C ALA A 124 -18.97 -10.78 -0.38
N GLY A 125 -19.11 -9.91 0.62
CA GLY A 125 -19.17 -10.31 2.02
C GLY A 125 -18.97 -9.14 2.98
N LEU A 126 -18.45 -9.42 4.17
CA LEU A 126 -18.10 -8.38 5.12
C LEU A 126 -16.63 -8.00 4.96
N VAL A 127 -16.37 -6.72 4.71
CA VAL A 127 -15.03 -6.15 4.71
C VAL A 127 -14.85 -5.32 5.98
N VAL A 128 -13.83 -5.62 6.77
CA VAL A 128 -13.55 -4.93 8.03
C VAL A 128 -12.24 -4.16 7.88
N LEU A 129 -12.29 -2.85 8.02
CA LEU A 129 -11.07 -2.05 8.04
C LEU A 129 -10.50 -2.07 9.46
N VAL A 130 -9.21 -2.34 9.59
CA VAL A 130 -8.52 -2.48 10.88
C VAL A 130 -7.32 -1.55 10.91
N GLY A 131 -7.36 -0.53 11.75
CA GLY A 131 -6.21 0.35 11.96
C GLY A 131 -6.52 1.57 12.83
N PRO A 132 -5.50 2.21 13.43
CA PRO A 132 -5.65 3.35 14.33
C PRO A 132 -6.20 4.60 13.62
N PRO A 133 -6.69 5.60 14.34
CA PRO A 133 -7.00 6.92 13.79
C PRO A 133 -5.84 7.47 12.95
N ALA A 134 -6.15 8.22 11.89
CA ALA A 134 -5.19 8.72 10.90
C ALA A 134 -4.44 7.66 10.06
N SER A 135 -4.74 6.36 10.14
CA SER A 135 -4.06 5.34 9.33
C SER A 135 -4.42 5.31 7.83
N GLY A 136 -5.21 6.26 7.32
CA GLY A 136 -5.61 6.32 5.90
C GLY A 136 -6.88 5.54 5.49
N LYS A 137 -7.59 4.88 6.44
CA LYS A 137 -8.83 4.12 6.17
C LYS A 137 -9.87 4.89 5.35
N THR A 138 -10.26 6.07 5.82
CA THR A 138 -11.31 6.89 5.19
C THR A 138 -10.89 7.32 3.78
N SER A 139 -9.64 7.72 3.58
CA SER A 139 -9.11 8.11 2.26
C SER A 139 -9.04 6.93 1.29
N PHE A 140 -8.68 5.73 1.76
CA PHE A 140 -8.71 4.51 0.95
C PHE A 140 -10.14 4.14 0.53
N VAL A 141 -11.11 4.25 1.45
CA VAL A 141 -12.53 4.03 1.12
C VAL A 141 -13.03 5.02 0.08
N GLN A 142 -12.71 6.30 0.23
CA GLN A 142 -13.06 7.34 -0.76
C GLN A 142 -12.49 6.99 -2.13
N ALA A 143 -11.21 6.59 -2.20
CA ALA A 143 -10.58 6.17 -3.44
C ALA A 143 -11.27 4.93 -4.06
N LEU A 144 -11.72 3.95 -3.28
CA LEU A 144 -12.49 2.81 -3.80
C LEU A 144 -13.83 3.24 -4.40
N ILE A 145 -14.53 4.20 -3.78
CA ILE A 145 -15.80 4.74 -4.28
C ILE A 145 -15.58 5.52 -5.59
N GLU A 146 -14.58 6.41 -5.64
CA GLU A 146 -14.23 7.18 -6.83
C GLU A 146 -13.88 6.27 -8.02
N ARG A 147 -13.23 5.13 -7.72
CA ARG A 147 -12.90 4.08 -8.70
C ARG A 147 -14.04 3.13 -9.01
N ARG A 148 -15.24 3.35 -8.43
CA ARG A 148 -16.43 2.51 -8.60
C ARG A 148 -16.20 1.03 -8.25
N GLN A 149 -15.28 0.75 -7.33
CA GLN A 149 -15.07 -0.60 -6.81
C GLN A 149 -16.13 -0.96 -5.77
N ILE A 150 -16.61 0.02 -5.01
CA ILE A 150 -17.71 -0.13 -4.06
C ILE A 150 -18.66 1.06 -4.17
N ASP A 151 -19.93 0.84 -3.88
CA ASP A 151 -20.90 1.92 -3.70
C ASP A 151 -20.68 2.63 -2.36
N ALA A 152 -20.98 3.92 -2.27
CA ALA A 152 -20.88 4.68 -1.02
C ALA A 152 -21.75 4.07 0.09
N GLU A 153 -22.92 3.54 -0.28
CA GLU A 153 -23.88 2.86 0.58
C GLU A 153 -23.36 1.50 1.09
N ALA A 154 -22.28 0.97 0.53
CA ALA A 154 -21.61 -0.20 1.07
C ALA A 154 -20.84 0.10 2.35
N VAL A 155 -20.46 1.36 2.56
CA VAL A 155 -19.66 1.80 3.70
C VAL A 155 -20.57 2.09 4.89
N VAL A 156 -20.32 1.39 5.98
CA VAL A 156 -20.99 1.58 7.27
C VAL A 156 -19.97 2.13 8.26
N SER A 157 -19.91 3.45 8.37
CA SER A 157 -18.99 4.18 9.25
C SER A 157 -19.63 4.51 10.60
N SER A 158 -18.95 4.18 11.72
CA SER A 158 -19.42 4.56 13.05
C SER A 158 -19.36 6.08 13.26
N ASP A 159 -18.37 6.77 12.67
CA ASP A 159 -18.27 8.23 12.75
C ASP A 159 -19.41 8.92 11.97
N ALA A 160 -19.75 8.40 10.78
CA ALA A 160 -20.88 8.91 10.01
C ALA A 160 -22.21 8.68 10.74
N ILE A 161 -22.39 7.50 11.36
CA ILE A 161 -23.58 7.20 12.17
C ILE A 161 -23.65 8.09 13.41
N ARG A 162 -22.51 8.36 14.07
CA ARG A 162 -22.46 9.28 15.21
C ARG A 162 -22.94 10.68 14.80
N ALA A 163 -22.42 11.21 13.69
CA ALA A 163 -22.82 12.51 13.17
C ALA A 163 -24.31 12.55 12.77
N GLU A 164 -24.83 11.48 12.18
CA GLU A 164 -26.25 11.35 11.82
C GLU A 164 -27.18 11.35 13.04
N LEU A 165 -26.82 10.61 14.09
CA LEU A 165 -27.67 10.42 15.27
C LEU A 165 -27.62 11.57 16.27
N PHE A 166 -26.46 12.21 16.43
CA PHE A 166 -26.20 13.18 17.52
C PHE A 166 -25.75 14.56 17.02
N GLY A 167 -25.59 14.75 15.71
CA GLY A 167 -25.01 15.95 15.13
C GLY A 167 -23.52 16.11 15.41
N THR A 168 -22.98 17.30 15.12
CA THR A 168 -21.55 17.64 15.30
C THR A 168 -21.23 18.31 16.63
N SER A 169 -22.24 18.62 17.45
CA SER A 169 -22.09 19.37 18.70
C SER A 169 -23.14 18.94 19.71
N SER A 170 -22.84 17.93 20.53
CA SER A 170 -23.67 17.64 21.70
C SER A 170 -22.85 16.97 22.78
N SER A 171 -22.93 17.51 24.01
CA SER A 171 -22.36 16.94 25.24
C SER A 171 -22.95 15.58 25.65
N GLU A 172 -23.89 15.06 24.85
CA GLU A 172 -24.52 13.74 24.99
C GLU A 172 -23.80 12.64 24.18
N THR A 173 -22.74 12.98 23.44
CA THR A 173 -22.01 12.04 22.56
C THR A 173 -21.10 11.06 23.29
N GLU A 174 -20.78 11.30 24.57
CA GLU A 174 -19.86 10.49 25.38
C GLU A 174 -20.61 9.69 26.46
N SER A 175 -21.65 8.97 26.06
CA SER A 175 -22.38 8.05 26.94
C SER A 175 -22.36 6.63 26.37
N ASP A 176 -22.23 5.63 27.23
CA ASP A 176 -22.38 4.21 26.86
C ASP A 176 -23.68 3.94 26.09
N ALA A 177 -24.76 4.67 26.41
CA ALA A 177 -26.03 4.57 25.71
C ALA A 177 -25.96 5.12 24.28
N ALA A 178 -25.17 6.17 24.05
CA ALA A 178 -24.96 6.73 22.72
C ALA A 178 -24.15 5.77 21.85
N ASP A 179 -23.07 5.21 22.39
CA ASP A 179 -22.24 4.21 21.70
C ASP A 179 -23.03 2.93 21.39
N ALA A 180 -23.88 2.48 22.32
CA ALA A 180 -24.77 1.34 22.08
C ALA A 180 -25.70 1.59 20.86
N ARG A 181 -26.28 2.79 20.74
CA ARG A 181 -27.14 3.15 19.59
C ARG A 181 -26.36 3.23 18.27
N ILE A 182 -25.12 3.70 18.31
CA ILE A 182 -24.22 3.72 17.14
C ILE A 182 -23.95 2.29 16.67
N PHE A 183 -23.51 1.42 17.58
CA PHE A 183 -23.20 0.03 17.25
C PHE A 183 -24.43 -0.76 16.80
N GLU A 184 -25.59 -0.54 17.43
CA GLU A 184 -26.84 -1.15 16.98
C GLU A 184 -27.20 -0.72 15.56
N THR A 185 -27.03 0.57 15.24
CA THR A 185 -27.31 1.10 13.91
C THR A 185 -26.33 0.60 12.86
N ARG A 186 -25.04 0.54 13.20
CA ARG A 186 -24.00 -0.05 12.34
C ARG A 186 -24.35 -1.49 12.00
N ASP A 187 -24.63 -2.29 13.03
CA ASP A 187 -24.90 -3.71 12.85
C ASP A 187 -26.18 -3.94 12.05
N ARG A 188 -27.23 -3.14 12.26
CA ARG A 188 -28.46 -3.18 11.47
C ARG A 188 -28.20 -2.93 9.99
N ARG A 189 -27.36 -1.93 9.65
CA ARG A 189 -26.97 -1.62 8.27
C ARG A 189 -26.15 -2.75 7.65
N ILE A 190 -25.20 -3.31 8.39
CA ILE A 190 -24.40 -4.46 7.93
C ILE A 190 -25.31 -5.67 7.67
N VAL A 191 -26.20 -6.00 8.61
CA VAL A 191 -27.18 -7.09 8.48
C VAL A 191 -28.07 -6.91 7.25
N ALA A 192 -28.59 -5.70 7.02
CA ALA A 192 -29.44 -5.41 5.86
C ALA A 192 -28.71 -5.60 4.53
N ARG A 193 -27.41 -5.34 4.47
CA ARG A 193 -26.61 -5.57 3.25
C ARG A 193 -26.27 -7.04 3.05
N LEU A 194 -25.78 -7.71 4.08
CA LEU A 194 -25.39 -9.12 4.00
C LEU A 194 -26.59 -10.04 3.73
N SER A 195 -27.76 -9.75 4.30
CA SER A 195 -29.01 -10.48 4.00
C SER A 195 -29.46 -10.36 2.55
N ALA A 196 -29.06 -9.27 1.87
CA ALA A 196 -29.28 -9.07 0.44
C ALA A 196 -28.14 -9.62 -0.44
N GLY A 197 -27.18 -10.35 0.14
CA GLY A 197 -25.99 -10.84 -0.58
C GLY A 197 -25.04 -9.74 -1.05
N ARG A 198 -25.14 -8.53 -0.49
CA ARG A 198 -24.32 -7.37 -0.89
C ARG A 198 -23.16 -7.15 0.08
N THR A 199 -22.03 -6.71 -0.45
CA THR A 199 -20.86 -6.31 0.33
C THR A 199 -21.20 -5.23 1.35
N ALA A 200 -20.71 -5.37 2.58
CA ALA A 200 -20.73 -4.33 3.60
C ALA A 200 -19.29 -4.03 4.04
N VAL A 201 -18.90 -2.76 4.09
CA VAL A 201 -17.59 -2.30 4.56
C VAL A 201 -17.77 -1.65 5.93
N ALA A 202 -17.30 -2.32 6.98
CA ALA A 202 -17.32 -1.79 8.35
C ALA A 202 -16.13 -0.83 8.53
N GLU A 203 -16.41 0.48 8.48
CA GLU A 203 -15.42 1.54 8.61
C GLU A 203 -15.41 2.07 10.05
N SER A 204 -14.35 1.71 10.77
CA SER A 204 -14.04 2.13 12.16
C SER A 204 -12.58 1.76 12.43
N THR A 205 -12.09 1.99 13.64
CA THR A 205 -10.73 1.56 14.02
C THR A 205 -10.61 0.03 14.05
N ASN A 206 -11.59 -0.67 14.65
CA ASN A 206 -11.66 -2.14 14.77
C ASN A 206 -10.36 -2.81 15.27
N VAL A 207 -9.54 -2.08 16.05
CA VAL A 207 -8.24 -2.59 16.53
C VAL A 207 -8.37 -3.60 17.67
N THR A 208 -9.51 -3.64 18.37
CA THR A 208 -9.74 -4.57 19.48
C THR A 208 -10.36 -5.89 19.02
N PRO A 209 -10.00 -7.04 19.62
CA PRO A 209 -10.63 -8.33 19.31
C PRO A 209 -12.14 -8.32 19.54
N GLN A 210 -12.62 -7.63 20.58
CA GLN A 210 -14.04 -7.53 20.90
C GLN A 210 -14.84 -6.85 19.78
N ALA A 211 -14.32 -5.76 19.21
CA ALA A 211 -14.96 -5.06 18.11
C ALA A 211 -15.09 -5.98 16.88
N ARG A 212 -14.03 -6.75 16.57
CA ARG A 212 -14.02 -7.68 15.44
C ARG A 212 -14.88 -8.92 15.66
N ALA A 213 -14.87 -9.50 16.86
CA ALA A 213 -15.66 -10.68 17.19
C ALA A 213 -17.16 -10.47 16.93
N ARG A 214 -17.68 -9.27 17.27
CA ARG A 214 -19.07 -8.90 16.99
C ARG A 214 -19.37 -8.85 15.49
N LEU A 215 -18.50 -8.23 14.70
CA LEU A 215 -18.63 -8.14 13.24
C LEU A 215 -18.55 -9.52 12.57
N ILE A 216 -17.59 -10.35 13.00
CA ILE A 216 -17.43 -11.73 12.52
C ILE A 216 -18.69 -12.55 12.84
N ALA A 217 -19.24 -12.42 14.04
CA ALA A 217 -20.47 -13.12 14.42
C ALA A 217 -21.65 -12.75 13.51
N ILE A 218 -21.76 -11.49 13.10
CA ILE A 218 -22.77 -11.04 12.13
C ILE A 218 -22.55 -11.71 10.78
N ALA A 219 -21.34 -11.68 10.22
CA ALA A 219 -21.03 -12.28 8.93
C ALA A 219 -21.31 -13.79 8.90
N ARG A 220 -20.94 -14.51 9.99
CA ARG A 220 -21.19 -15.94 10.15
C ARG A 220 -22.68 -16.31 10.02
N ARG A 221 -23.59 -15.47 10.51
CA ARG A 221 -25.05 -15.72 10.40
C ARG A 221 -25.55 -15.77 8.96
N PHE A 222 -24.82 -15.15 8.02
CA PHE A 222 -25.16 -15.10 6.60
C PHE A 222 -24.22 -15.96 5.75
N ASN A 223 -23.33 -16.75 6.37
CA ASN A 223 -22.25 -17.48 5.68
C ASN A 223 -21.40 -16.58 4.76
N ALA A 224 -21.29 -15.29 5.12
CA ALA A 224 -20.54 -14.32 4.33
C ALA A 224 -19.04 -14.40 4.68
N PRO A 225 -18.13 -14.39 3.69
CA PRO A 225 -16.69 -14.32 3.96
C PRO A 225 -16.35 -12.99 4.65
N VAL A 226 -15.33 -13.03 5.51
CA VAL A 226 -14.82 -11.85 6.20
C VAL A 226 -13.45 -11.51 5.64
N THR A 227 -13.33 -10.38 4.94
CA THR A 227 -12.04 -9.84 4.49
C THR A 227 -11.60 -8.73 5.42
N MET A 228 -10.42 -8.83 6.02
CA MET A 228 -9.86 -7.78 6.87
C MET A 228 -8.76 -7.00 6.12
N LEU A 229 -8.92 -5.69 6.07
CA LEU A 229 -7.96 -4.77 5.47
C LEU A 229 -7.22 -4.01 6.58
N ARG A 230 -5.94 -4.30 6.75
CA ARG A 230 -5.07 -3.74 7.80
C ARG A 230 -4.40 -2.46 7.32
N PHE A 231 -4.37 -1.46 8.18
CA PHE A 231 -3.71 -0.18 7.96
C PHE A 231 -2.72 0.04 9.10
N ASP A 232 -1.49 -0.42 8.91
CA ASP A 232 -0.44 -0.56 9.95
C ASP A 232 0.79 0.34 9.70
N PRO A 233 0.63 1.66 9.56
CA PRO A 233 1.77 2.57 9.42
C PRO A 233 2.54 2.73 10.73
N ASP A 234 3.80 3.18 10.65
CA ASP A 234 4.60 3.50 11.83
C ASP A 234 3.92 4.57 12.70
N VAL A 235 4.12 4.49 14.02
CA VAL A 235 3.52 5.43 14.99
C VAL A 235 3.91 6.88 14.72
N THR A 236 5.13 7.10 14.21
CA THR A 236 5.62 8.44 13.84
C THR A 236 4.81 9.01 12.69
N ASP A 237 4.57 8.22 11.65
CA ASP A 237 3.76 8.60 10.49
C ASP A 237 2.31 8.88 10.89
N LEU A 238 1.73 8.05 11.79
CA LEU A 238 0.38 8.25 12.31
C LEU A 238 0.22 9.59 13.02
N LEU A 239 1.16 9.91 13.90
CA LEU A 239 1.12 11.15 14.66
C LEU A 239 1.30 12.38 13.77
N GLN A 240 2.19 12.29 12.79
CA GLN A 240 2.35 13.33 11.78
C GLN A 240 1.04 13.53 11.01
N GLN A 241 0.47 12.46 10.46
CA GLN A 241 -0.78 12.51 9.69
C GLN A 241 -1.95 13.03 10.53
N TYR A 242 -2.04 12.63 11.79
CA TYR A 242 -3.08 13.10 12.70
C TYR A 242 -2.96 14.61 12.96
N THR A 243 -1.73 15.08 13.19
CA THR A 243 -1.44 16.52 13.38
C THR A 243 -1.79 17.32 12.13
N GLU A 244 -1.37 16.85 10.94
CA GLU A 244 -1.66 17.49 9.65
C GLU A 244 -3.17 17.55 9.35
N ARG A 245 -3.95 16.57 9.83
CA ARG A 245 -5.41 16.54 9.69
C ARG A 245 -6.12 17.64 10.49
N GLY A 246 -5.48 18.20 11.51
CA GLY A 246 -6.04 19.28 12.34
C GLY A 246 -7.27 18.89 13.16
N ARG A 247 -7.51 17.59 13.35
CA ARG A 247 -8.60 17.07 14.20
C ARG A 247 -8.22 17.18 15.68
N THR A 248 -9.20 17.48 16.53
CA THR A 248 -9.02 17.68 17.97
C THR A 248 -9.83 16.71 18.84
N ASP A 249 -10.39 15.65 18.25
CA ASP A 249 -11.22 14.67 18.95
C ASP A 249 -10.41 13.65 19.76
N LEU A 250 -9.14 13.47 19.43
CA LEU A 250 -8.19 12.62 20.16
C LEU A 250 -6.88 13.35 20.43
N THR A 251 -6.22 12.97 21.50
CA THR A 251 -4.87 13.35 21.85
C THR A 251 -3.83 12.47 21.14
N SER A 252 -2.60 12.96 21.00
CA SER A 252 -1.48 12.15 20.53
C SER A 252 -1.21 10.92 21.42
N GLY A 253 -1.62 10.95 22.70
CA GLY A 253 -1.54 9.79 23.60
C GLY A 253 -2.48 8.69 23.15
N GLU A 254 -3.75 9.02 22.95
CA GLU A 254 -4.77 8.06 22.52
C GLU A 254 -4.47 7.46 21.14
N VAL A 255 -3.92 8.26 20.20
CA VAL A 255 -3.47 7.73 18.90
C VAL A 255 -2.37 6.68 19.07
N ARG A 256 -1.42 6.88 20.01
CA ARG A 256 -0.40 5.87 20.34
C ARG A 256 -1.02 4.63 20.97
N ASP A 257 -2.02 4.80 21.83
CA ASP A 257 -2.72 3.67 22.47
C ASP A 257 -3.44 2.82 21.42
N TYR A 258 -4.11 3.44 20.45
CA TYR A 258 -4.71 2.73 19.30
C TYR A 258 -3.67 1.97 18.48
N ALA A 259 -2.50 2.57 18.22
CA ALA A 259 -1.42 1.91 17.51
C ALA A 259 -0.87 0.71 18.31
N ALA A 260 -0.64 0.87 19.61
CA ALA A 260 -0.18 -0.20 20.48
C ALA A 260 -1.17 -1.38 20.56
N VAL A 261 -2.47 -1.10 20.64
CA VAL A 261 -3.52 -2.13 20.57
C VAL A 261 -3.49 -2.84 19.22
N MET A 262 -3.35 -2.12 18.11
CA MET A 262 -3.23 -2.73 16.79
C MET A 262 -2.01 -3.66 16.71
N THR A 263 -0.83 -3.21 17.13
CA THR A 263 0.41 -4.02 17.10
C THR A 263 0.26 -5.29 17.93
N ARG A 264 -0.40 -5.21 19.09
CA ARG A 264 -0.58 -6.35 19.99
C ARG A 264 -1.65 -7.33 19.48
N ASP A 265 -2.78 -6.81 19.00
CA ASP A 265 -4.01 -7.59 18.87
C ASP A 265 -4.47 -7.77 17.40
N ALA A 266 -3.83 -7.15 16.41
CA ALA A 266 -4.29 -7.16 15.01
C ALA A 266 -3.21 -7.61 14.00
N GLY A 267 -2.29 -8.48 14.44
CA GLY A 267 -1.38 -9.19 13.53
C GLY A 267 -2.14 -10.14 12.59
N ALA A 268 -1.61 -10.38 11.39
CA ALA A 268 -2.32 -11.13 10.36
C ALA A 268 -2.77 -12.53 10.80
N ASP A 269 -1.93 -13.26 11.54
CA ASP A 269 -2.27 -14.61 12.02
C ASP A 269 -3.34 -14.60 13.12
N GLN A 270 -3.31 -13.59 13.98
CA GLN A 270 -4.35 -13.34 14.97
C GLN A 270 -5.70 -13.07 14.28
N LEU A 271 -5.73 -12.20 13.26
CA LEU A 271 -6.95 -11.90 12.52
C LEU A 271 -7.52 -13.14 11.79
N ARG A 272 -6.65 -13.99 11.24
CA ARG A 272 -7.06 -15.28 10.64
C ARG A 272 -7.66 -16.21 11.68
N SER A 273 -7.03 -16.35 12.85
CA SER A 273 -7.52 -17.24 13.92
C SER A 273 -8.87 -16.80 14.49
N GLU A 274 -9.17 -15.50 14.46
CA GLU A 274 -10.47 -14.95 14.87
C GLU A 274 -11.61 -15.31 13.89
N GLY A 275 -11.27 -15.57 12.63
CA GLY A 275 -12.22 -15.97 11.59
C GLY A 275 -12.22 -15.10 10.33
N ALA A 276 -11.18 -14.30 10.09
CA ALA A 276 -10.99 -13.67 8.79
C ALA A 276 -10.75 -14.75 7.71
N THR A 277 -11.54 -14.72 6.64
CA THR A 277 -11.33 -15.54 5.45
C THR A 277 -10.08 -15.10 4.69
N ALA A 278 -9.84 -13.79 4.66
CA ALA A 278 -8.65 -13.20 4.06
C ALA A 278 -8.20 -11.98 4.87
N VAL A 279 -6.89 -11.73 4.88
CA VAL A 279 -6.25 -10.58 5.54
C VAL A 279 -5.26 -9.96 4.58
N HIS A 280 -5.38 -8.66 4.35
CA HIS A 280 -4.50 -7.91 3.46
C HIS A 280 -4.04 -6.61 4.12
N ASP A 281 -2.76 -6.32 4.01
CA ASP A 281 -2.22 -5.01 4.37
C ASP A 281 -2.48 -4.03 3.23
N VAL A 282 -3.01 -2.85 3.58
CA VAL A 282 -3.26 -1.76 2.63
C VAL A 282 -2.06 -0.83 2.68
N PRO A 283 -1.36 -0.64 1.54
CA PRO A 283 -0.19 0.21 1.51
C PRO A 283 -0.56 1.67 1.72
N GLY A 284 0.35 2.42 2.35
CA GLY A 284 0.13 3.81 2.73
C GLY A 284 1.30 4.73 2.41
N ARG A 285 1.24 5.94 2.96
CA ARG A 285 2.21 7.02 2.70
C ARG A 285 3.66 6.65 3.01
N GLY A 286 3.91 5.88 4.08
CA GLY A 286 5.25 5.40 4.43
C GLY A 286 5.87 4.46 3.39
N GLN A 287 5.04 3.88 2.50
CA GLN A 287 5.45 3.07 1.35
C GLN A 287 5.30 3.86 0.04
N ALA A 288 5.36 5.19 0.10
CA ALA A 288 5.19 6.11 -1.03
C ALA A 288 3.92 5.84 -1.87
N THR A 289 2.90 5.22 -1.28
CA THR A 289 1.67 4.83 -2.00
C THR A 289 0.52 5.75 -1.61
N THR A 290 -0.09 6.38 -2.60
CA THR A 290 -1.30 7.20 -2.43
C THR A 290 -2.53 6.33 -2.18
N PRO A 291 -3.62 6.87 -1.59
CA PRO A 291 -4.87 6.12 -1.44
C PRO A 291 -5.43 5.58 -2.76
N ALA A 292 -5.28 6.32 -3.87
CA ALA A 292 -5.74 5.90 -5.18
C ALA A 292 -4.93 4.72 -5.75
N GLU A 293 -3.61 4.72 -5.57
CA GLU A 293 -2.73 3.61 -5.95
C GLU A 293 -2.98 2.38 -5.07
N ALA A 294 -3.16 2.58 -3.76
CA ALA A 294 -3.53 1.52 -2.84
C ALA A 294 -4.86 0.88 -3.27
N ALA A 295 -5.90 1.69 -3.52
CA ALA A 295 -7.21 1.22 -3.98
C ALA A 295 -7.13 0.50 -5.34
N ALA A 296 -6.20 0.87 -6.23
CA ALA A 296 -6.00 0.20 -7.50
C ALA A 296 -5.52 -1.26 -7.35
N ARG A 297 -4.94 -1.63 -6.20
CA ARG A 297 -4.51 -3.00 -5.91
C ARG A 297 -5.67 -3.92 -5.52
N PHE A 298 -6.86 -3.39 -5.25
CA PHE A 298 -8.03 -4.17 -4.80
C PHE A 298 -9.16 -4.12 -5.84
N CYS A 299 -9.72 -5.30 -6.14
CA CYS A 299 -10.91 -5.44 -6.97
C CYS A 299 -12.00 -6.16 -6.19
N PHE A 300 -13.13 -5.48 -6.00
CA PHE A 300 -14.27 -6.02 -5.26
C PHE A 300 -15.20 -6.71 -6.27
N VAL A 301 -15.49 -8.00 -6.05
CA VAL A 301 -16.23 -8.87 -6.97
C VAL A 301 -17.57 -9.34 -6.41
#